data_AF-A0A7S0Q475-F1
#
_entry.id   AF-A0A7S0Q475-F1
#
_cell.length_a   1.000
_cell.length_b   1.000
_cell.length_c   1.000
_cell.angle_alpha   90.00
_cell.angle_beta   90.00
_cell.angle_gamma   90.00
#
_symmetry.space_group_name_H-M   'P 1'
#
loop_
_entity.id
_entity.type
_entity.pdbx_description
1 polymer ?
#
loop_
_entity_poly.entity_id
_entity_poly.type
_entity_poly.pdbx_seq_one_letter_code
_entity_poly.pdbx_strand_id
1 'polypeptide(L)'
;MASSISHTMLITFDLLSVFLFSGIIFGWASFYSMLLSEGTFYSSMCRPGDPLPCKDQQLALNQAFTYASTAVSAVALPAGWFVDTHGPMVASVVAGTLEVLGLLGIAMCEQFPWEPGRIDVFLWSLVTIAVGGALTMFCGYALPFLYPARATLLISATSCLFDGSTIIFPALRALY
;
A
#
# COMPACT_ATOMS: atom_id res chain seq x y z
N MET A 1 -25.58 -8.12 24.87
CA MET A 1 -25.44 -6.84 24.12
C MET A 1 -23.98 -6.41 23.98
N ALA A 2 -23.19 -6.33 25.04
CA ALA A 2 -21.77 -5.91 24.96
C ALA A 2 -20.91 -6.77 24.01
N SER A 3 -21.10 -8.09 23.97
CA SER A 3 -20.38 -8.97 23.02
C SER A 3 -20.76 -8.72 21.56
N SER A 4 -22.04 -8.43 21.28
CA SER A 4 -22.51 -8.17 19.91
C SER A 4 -21.92 -6.88 19.34
N ILE A 5 -21.78 -5.83 20.16
CA ILE A 5 -21.19 -4.56 19.73
C ILE A 5 -19.70 -4.75 19.43
N SER A 6 -18.97 -5.46 20.29
CA SER A 6 -17.55 -5.74 20.09
C SER A 6 -17.29 -6.55 18.81
N HIS A 7 -18.15 -7.52 18.49
CA HIS A 7 -18.02 -8.33 17.28
C HIS A 7 -18.23 -7.49 16.02
N THR A 8 -19.27 -6.64 16.02
CA THR A 8 -19.55 -5.74 14.90
C THR A 8 -18.41 -4.74 14.71
N MET A 9 -17.92 -4.13 15.80
CA MET A 9 -16.78 -3.20 15.74
C MET A 9 -15.54 -3.86 15.14
N LEU A 10 -15.19 -5.07 15.58
CA LEU A 10 -14.02 -5.79 15.06
C LEU A 10 -14.12 -6.04 13.54
N ILE A 11 -15.26 -6.55 13.08
CA ILE A 11 -15.47 -6.83 11.65
C ILE A 11 -15.42 -5.53 10.84
N THR A 12 -16.05 -4.46 11.32
CA THR A 12 -16.05 -3.19 10.60
C THR A 12 -14.67 -2.55 10.53
N PHE A 13 -13.90 -2.54 11.63
CA PHE A 13 -12.55 -1.99 11.62
C PHE A 13 -11.58 -2.79 10.76
N ASP A 14 -11.67 -4.11 10.79
CA ASP A 14 -10.87 -5.00 9.95
C ASP A 14 -11.13 -4.72 8.46
N LEU A 15 -12.38 -4.78 8.02
CA LEU A 15 -12.76 -4.51 6.63
C LEU A 15 -12.39 -3.09 6.20
N LEU A 16 -12.56 -2.10 7.09
CA LEU A 16 -12.16 -0.73 6.81
C LEU A 16 -10.64 -0.61 6.66
N SER A 17 -9.85 -1.30 7.48
CA SER A 17 -8.39 -1.29 7.37
C SER A 17 -7.91 -1.89 6.05
N VAL A 18 -8.52 -3.01 5.61
CA VAL A 18 -8.25 -3.61 4.30
C VAL A 18 -8.58 -2.60 3.20
N PHE A 19 -9.78 -2.04 3.21
CA PHE A 19 -10.20 -1.06 2.20
C PHE A 19 -9.28 0.16 2.10
N LEU A 20 -8.80 0.68 3.23
CA LEU A 20 -8.03 1.92 3.24
C LEU A 20 -6.55 1.72 2.93
N PHE A 21 -5.99 0.54 3.22
CA PHE A 21 -4.53 0.40 3.27
C PHE A 21 -3.97 -0.77 2.45
N SER A 22 -4.74 -1.84 2.19
CA SER A 22 -4.12 -3.09 1.72
C SER A 22 -3.59 -3.07 0.29
N GLY A 23 -4.27 -2.37 -0.63
CA GLY A 23 -3.96 -2.40 -2.07
C GLY A 23 -3.85 -1.01 -2.71
N ILE A 24 -3.60 0.03 -1.92
CA ILE A 24 -3.60 1.43 -2.39
C ILE A 24 -2.60 1.67 -3.54
N ILE A 25 -1.46 0.96 -3.54
CA ILE A 25 -0.44 1.10 -4.58
C ILE A 25 -0.96 0.76 -5.98
N PHE A 26 -1.98 -0.10 -6.08
CA PHE A 26 -2.57 -0.52 -7.35
C PHE A 26 -3.48 0.56 -7.95
N GLY A 27 -3.81 1.61 -7.20
CA GLY A 27 -4.36 2.88 -7.72
C GLY A 27 -3.36 3.72 -8.52
N TRP A 28 -2.32 3.08 -9.08
CA TRP A 28 -1.13 3.70 -9.65
C TRP A 28 -1.44 4.72 -10.74
N ALA A 29 -2.41 4.49 -11.62
CA ALA A 29 -2.69 5.43 -12.72
C ALA A 29 -3.01 6.85 -12.23
N SER A 30 -3.78 6.97 -11.13
CA SER A 30 -4.10 8.28 -10.55
C SER A 30 -2.93 8.82 -9.74
N PHE A 31 -2.28 7.96 -8.93
CA PHE A 31 -1.12 8.35 -8.13
C PHE A 31 0.04 8.85 -9.00
N TYR A 32 0.37 8.12 -10.05
CA TYR A 32 1.34 8.50 -11.08
C TYR A 32 1.04 9.87 -11.68
N SER A 33 -0.21 10.14 -12.06
CA SER A 33 -0.60 11.45 -12.58
C SER A 33 -0.40 12.58 -11.56
N MET A 34 -0.63 12.32 -10.27
CA MET A 34 -0.37 13.30 -9.20
C MET A 34 1.14 13.56 -9.05
N LEU A 35 1.96 12.51 -9.02
CA LEU A 35 3.42 12.63 -8.93
C LEU A 35 4.01 13.40 -10.11
N LEU A 36 3.51 13.17 -11.32
CA LEU A 36 3.92 13.92 -12.51
C LEU A 36 3.53 15.40 -12.42
N SER A 37 2.40 15.72 -11.79
CA SER A 37 1.94 17.10 -11.63
C SER A 37 2.77 17.90 -10.62
N GLU A 38 3.30 17.24 -9.59
CA GLU A 38 4.22 17.86 -8.64
C GLU A 38 5.60 18.12 -9.27
N GLY A 39 6.03 17.26 -10.20
CA GLY A 39 7.24 17.46 -10.98
C GLY A 39 8.55 17.36 -10.21
N THR A 40 8.52 17.01 -8.93
CA THR A 40 9.70 16.86 -8.05
C THR A 40 10.34 15.48 -8.17
N PHE A 41 9.53 14.42 -8.18
CA PHE A 41 9.98 13.02 -8.18
C PHE A 41 10.75 12.65 -9.46
N TYR A 42 11.97 12.15 -9.29
CA TYR A 42 12.89 11.77 -10.38
C TYR A 42 13.12 12.84 -11.44
N SER A 43 12.86 14.11 -11.14
CA SER A 43 13.13 15.23 -12.06
C SER A 43 14.61 15.36 -12.42
N SER A 44 15.50 14.97 -11.50
CA SER A 44 16.96 14.93 -11.70
C SER A 44 17.43 13.91 -12.75
N MET A 45 16.57 12.97 -13.16
CA MET A 45 16.84 12.04 -14.25
C MET A 45 16.70 12.69 -15.63
N CYS A 46 15.95 13.80 -15.72
CA CYS A 46 15.72 14.50 -16.97
C CYS A 46 16.95 15.32 -17.38
N ARG A 47 17.23 15.38 -18.68
CA ARG A 47 18.36 16.19 -19.16
C ARG A 47 17.99 17.67 -19.10
N PRO A 48 18.98 18.57 -18.89
CA PRO A 48 18.73 20.00 -18.94
C PRO A 48 18.08 20.40 -20.28
N GLY A 49 16.89 20.99 -20.22
CA GLY A 49 16.13 21.41 -21.40
C GLY A 49 15.07 20.42 -21.90
N ASP A 50 14.96 19.22 -21.32
CA ASP A 50 13.86 18.30 -21.64
C ASP A 50 12.53 18.81 -21.05
N PRO A 51 11.40 18.65 -21.78
CA PRO A 51 10.08 18.93 -21.21
C PRO A 51 9.77 17.90 -20.12
N LEU A 52 9.30 18.38 -18.97
CA LEU A 52 8.74 17.53 -17.92
C LEU A 52 7.31 17.12 -18.29
N PRO A 53 6.94 15.83 -18.24
CA PRO A 53 7.75 14.71 -17.79
C PRO A 53 8.61 14.06 -18.89
N CYS A 54 9.91 13.86 -18.62
CA CYS A 54 10.81 13.20 -19.57
C CYS A 54 10.66 11.67 -19.53
N LYS A 55 11.13 10.98 -20.58
CA LYS A 55 11.03 9.51 -20.68
C LYS A 55 11.70 8.77 -19.51
N ASP A 56 12.86 9.25 -19.07
CA ASP A 56 13.64 8.59 -18.01
C ASP A 56 12.97 8.71 -16.64
N GLN A 57 12.35 9.86 -16.33
CA GLN A 57 11.53 10.07 -15.14
C GLN A 57 10.33 9.10 -15.11
N GLN A 58 9.61 9.01 -16.23
CA GLN A 58 8.46 8.11 -16.36
C GLN A 58 8.88 6.63 -16.21
N LEU A 59 10.03 6.26 -16.75
CA LEU A 59 10.57 4.92 -16.61
C LEU A 59 10.92 4.61 -15.14
N ALA A 60 11.60 5.51 -14.44
CA ALA A 60 11.98 5.33 -13.04
C ALA A 60 10.75 5.17 -12.12
N LEU A 61 9.73 6.01 -12.30
CA LEU A 61 8.46 5.90 -11.57
C LEU A 61 7.77 4.54 -11.81
N ASN A 62 7.69 4.11 -13.06
CA ASN A 62 7.08 2.81 -13.39
C ASN A 62 7.92 1.62 -12.90
N GLN A 63 9.25 1.77 -12.84
CA GLN A 63 10.13 0.77 -12.22
C GLN A 63 9.83 0.66 -10.72
N ALA A 64 9.70 1.78 -10.00
CA ALA A 64 9.34 1.76 -8.58
C ALA A 64 8.00 1.04 -8.34
N PHE A 65 6.97 1.32 -9.14
CA PHE A 65 5.70 0.60 -9.09
C PHE A 65 5.85 -0.90 -9.43
N THR A 66 6.68 -1.25 -10.40
CA THR A 66 6.96 -2.65 -10.77
C THR A 66 7.59 -3.40 -9.59
N TYR A 67 8.57 -2.81 -8.91
CA TYR A 67 9.16 -3.40 -7.71
C TYR A 67 8.15 -3.54 -6.58
N ALA A 68 7.33 -2.52 -6.33
CA ALA A 68 6.32 -2.54 -5.28
C ALA A 68 5.24 -3.62 -5.52
N SER A 69 4.67 -3.67 -6.73
CA SER A 69 3.67 -4.70 -7.09
C SER A 69 4.25 -6.11 -7.10
N THR A 70 5.51 -6.27 -7.52
CA THR A 70 6.23 -7.55 -7.42
C THR A 70 6.44 -7.94 -5.96
N ALA A 71 6.77 -6.98 -5.08
CA ALA A 71 6.97 -7.22 -3.66
C ALA A 71 5.71 -7.79 -3.01
N VAL A 72 4.50 -7.29 -3.32
CA VAL A 72 3.23 -7.86 -2.83
C VAL A 72 3.15 -9.36 -3.12
N SER A 73 3.48 -9.77 -4.34
CA SER A 73 3.48 -11.18 -4.73
C SER A 73 4.59 -11.98 -4.04
N ALA A 74 5.78 -11.40 -3.95
CA ALA A 74 6.95 -12.05 -3.36
C ALA A 74 6.80 -12.28 -1.85
N VAL A 75 6.14 -11.35 -1.15
CA VAL A 75 5.89 -11.47 0.29
C VAL A 75 4.62 -12.24 0.63
N ALA A 76 3.82 -12.68 -0.34
CA ALA A 76 2.55 -13.36 -0.06
C ALA A 76 2.72 -14.59 0.86
N LEU A 77 3.68 -15.47 0.54
CA LEU A 77 3.95 -16.65 1.35
C LEU A 77 4.58 -16.31 2.71
N PRO A 78 5.65 -15.47 2.78
CA PRO A 78 6.19 -15.00 4.06
C PRO A 78 5.17 -14.29 4.95
N ALA A 79 4.30 -13.46 4.38
CA ALA A 79 3.29 -12.70 5.09
C ALA A 79 2.22 -13.61 5.69
N GLY A 80 1.70 -14.57 4.91
CA GLY A 80 0.79 -15.60 5.41
C GLY A 80 1.41 -16.40 6.55
N TRP A 81 2.63 -16.90 6.36
CA TRP A 81 3.38 -17.61 7.40
C TRP A 81 3.57 -16.76 8.68
N PHE A 82 3.85 -15.47 8.53
CA PHE A 82 4.03 -14.57 9.67
C PHE A 82 2.73 -14.35 10.46
N VAL A 83 1.61 -14.14 9.76
CA VAL A 83 0.28 -13.99 10.38
C VAL A 83 -0.14 -15.28 11.08
N ASP A 84 0.09 -16.44 10.46
CA ASP A 84 -0.27 -17.73 11.03
C ASP A 84 0.54 -18.08 12.30
N THR A 85 1.80 -17.62 12.37
CA THR A 85 2.71 -17.94 13.49
C THR A 85 2.65 -16.94 14.64
N HIS A 86 2.58 -15.65 14.35
CA HIS A 86 2.62 -14.58 15.35
C HIS A 86 1.23 -13.99 15.66
N GLY A 87 0.22 -14.36 14.88
CA GLY A 87 -1.14 -13.90 15.00
C GLY A 87 -1.40 -12.54 14.34
N PRO A 88 -2.69 -12.24 14.07
CA PRO A 88 -3.08 -11.04 13.32
C PRO A 88 -2.81 -9.73 14.06
N MET A 89 -2.79 -9.73 15.39
CA MET A 89 -2.55 -8.51 16.18
C MET A 89 -1.13 -7.99 16.00
N VAL A 90 -0.13 -8.87 16.07
CA VAL A 90 1.29 -8.49 15.88
C VAL A 90 1.50 -8.08 14.42
N ALA A 91 0.94 -8.85 13.48
CA ALA A 91 1.04 -8.55 12.06
C ALA A 91 0.40 -7.21 11.68
N SER A 92 -0.73 -6.84 12.29
CA SER A 92 -1.38 -5.54 12.07
C SER A 92 -0.52 -4.36 12.56
N VAL A 93 0.16 -4.52 13.70
CA VAL A 93 1.10 -3.49 14.19
C VAL A 93 2.29 -3.34 13.23
N VAL A 94 2.87 -4.46 12.78
CA VAL A 94 3.97 -4.44 11.80
C VAL A 94 3.51 -3.79 10.49
N ALA A 95 2.35 -4.18 9.96
CA ALA A 95 1.78 -3.60 8.75
C ALA A 95 1.62 -2.09 8.86
N GLY A 96 0.99 -1.60 9.94
CA GLY A 96 0.82 -0.17 10.18
C GLY A 96 2.15 0.58 10.33
N THR A 97 3.15 -0.01 10.98
CA THR A 97 4.48 0.62 11.05
C THR A 97 5.16 0.73 9.69
N LEU A 98 5.06 -0.30 8.85
CA LEU A 98 5.62 -0.27 7.50
C LEU A 98 4.92 0.79 6.63
N GLU A 99 3.59 0.86 6.69
CA GLU A 99 2.81 1.85 5.95
C GLU A 99 3.16 3.29 6.39
N VAL A 100 3.23 3.55 7.70
CA VAL A 100 3.62 4.87 8.22
C VAL A 100 5.04 5.23 7.79
N LEU A 101 6.00 4.30 7.87
CA LEU A 101 7.37 4.54 7.43
C LEU A 101 7.45 4.84 5.93
N GLY A 102 6.70 4.13 5.10
CA GLY A 102 6.68 4.39 3.67
C GLY A 102 6.00 5.72 3.32
N LEU A 103 4.89 6.09 3.98
CA LEU A 103 4.26 7.39 3.78
C LEU A 103 5.17 8.55 4.21
N LEU A 104 5.86 8.40 5.35
CA LEU A 104 6.87 9.36 5.79
C LEU A 104 8.02 9.45 4.78
N GLY A 105 8.47 8.33 4.23
CA GLY A 105 9.50 8.31 3.21
C GLY A 105 9.12 9.07 1.94
N ILE A 106 7.88 8.90 1.44
CA ILE A 106 7.35 9.68 0.31
C ILE A 106 7.34 11.18 0.65
N ALA A 107 6.89 11.56 1.85
CA ALA A 107 6.86 12.97 2.28
C ALA A 107 8.26 13.59 2.38
N MET A 108 9.29 12.78 2.63
CA MET A 108 10.68 13.24 2.73
C MET A 108 11.41 13.29 1.38
N CYS A 109 10.80 12.81 0.28
CA CYS A 109 11.45 12.78 -1.03
C CYS A 109 11.85 14.16 -1.56
N GLU A 110 11.16 15.24 -1.17
CA GLU A 110 11.55 16.60 -1.53
C GLU A 110 12.88 17.03 -0.90
N GLN A 111 13.13 16.57 0.33
CA GLN A 111 14.37 16.88 1.09
C GLN A 111 15.52 15.97 0.68
N PHE A 112 15.20 14.77 0.18
CA PHE A 112 16.16 13.77 -0.29
C PHE A 112 15.87 13.42 -1.75
N PRO A 113 16.21 14.32 -2.71
CA PRO A 113 16.04 14.04 -4.12
C PRO A 113 16.84 12.80 -4.54
N TRP A 114 16.37 12.16 -5.61
CA TRP A 114 17.10 11.04 -6.21
C TRP A 114 18.46 11.51 -6.76
N GLU A 115 19.53 10.83 -6.35
CA GLU A 115 20.89 11.01 -6.85
C GLU A 115 21.55 9.64 -7.15
N PRO A 116 22.37 9.54 -8.21
CA PRO A 116 23.15 8.32 -8.48
C PRO A 116 24.03 7.92 -7.29
N GLY A 117 23.92 6.67 -6.85
CA GLY A 117 24.71 6.14 -5.73
C GLY A 117 24.09 6.35 -4.35
N ARG A 118 22.95 7.05 -4.25
CA ARG A 118 22.12 7.11 -3.04
C ARG A 118 21.01 6.06 -3.07
N ILE A 119 20.51 5.74 -1.89
CA ILE A 119 19.34 4.88 -1.73
C ILE A 119 18.12 5.61 -2.32
N ASP A 120 17.39 4.92 -3.18
CA ASP A 120 16.14 5.43 -3.75
C ASP A 120 15.03 5.41 -2.70
N VAL A 121 14.87 6.53 -2.00
CA VAL A 121 13.88 6.69 -0.92
C VAL A 121 12.46 6.44 -1.44
N PHE A 122 12.13 6.91 -2.64
CA PHE A 122 10.78 6.76 -3.19
C PHE A 122 10.46 5.30 -3.51
N LEU A 123 11.37 4.59 -4.16
CA LEU A 123 11.23 3.16 -4.46
C LEU A 123 11.03 2.36 -3.17
N TRP A 124 11.92 2.54 -2.18
CA TRP A 124 11.82 1.81 -0.91
C TRP A 124 10.55 2.16 -0.13
N SER A 125 10.09 3.40 -0.21
CA SER A 125 8.83 3.83 0.40
C SER A 125 7.63 3.10 -0.20
N LEU A 126 7.56 3.02 -1.54
CA LEU A 126 6.51 2.28 -2.23
C LEU A 126 6.55 0.78 -1.94
N VAL A 127 7.74 0.18 -1.90
CA VAL A 127 7.90 -1.24 -1.54
C VAL A 127 7.45 -1.48 -0.09
N THR A 128 7.80 -0.58 0.83
CA THR A 128 7.43 -0.72 2.24
C THR A 128 5.91 -0.61 2.43
N ILE A 129 5.25 0.33 1.75
CA ILE A 129 3.78 0.44 1.70
C ILE A 129 3.17 -0.84 1.11
N ALA A 130 3.74 -1.37 0.02
CA ALA A 130 3.25 -2.58 -0.62
C ALA A 130 3.29 -3.81 0.30
N VAL A 131 4.39 -3.97 1.04
CA VAL A 131 4.56 -5.07 2.00
C VAL A 131 3.62 -4.89 3.20
N GLY A 132 3.49 -3.66 3.71
CA GLY A 132 2.53 -3.34 4.77
C GLY A 132 1.09 -3.66 4.35
N GLY A 133 0.68 -3.20 3.17
CA GLY A 133 -0.66 -3.46 2.63
C GLY A 133 -0.94 -4.95 2.40
N ALA A 134 0.06 -5.72 1.93
CA ALA A 134 -0.04 -7.16 1.83
C ALA A 134 -0.28 -7.81 3.21
N LEU A 135 0.47 -7.41 4.25
CA LEU A 135 0.26 -7.91 5.61
C LEU A 135 -1.13 -7.54 6.15
N THR A 136 -1.62 -6.31 5.88
CA THR A 136 -2.98 -5.87 6.23
C THR A 136 -4.04 -6.79 5.60
N MET A 137 -3.87 -7.15 4.32
CA MET A 137 -4.76 -8.11 3.64
C MET A 137 -4.77 -9.49 4.32
N PHE A 138 -3.61 -10.04 4.67
CA PHE A 138 -3.52 -11.34 5.34
C PHE A 138 -4.10 -11.30 6.76
N CYS A 139 -3.99 -10.18 7.47
CA CYS A 139 -4.68 -10.00 8.75
C CYS A 139 -6.20 -10.11 8.59
N GLY A 140 -6.76 -9.50 7.54
CA GLY A 140 -8.19 -9.62 7.22
C GLY A 140 -8.63 -11.06 6.96
N TYR A 141 -7.78 -11.89 6.35
CA TYR A 141 -8.06 -13.32 6.17
C TYR A 141 -8.03 -14.15 7.46
N ALA A 142 -7.58 -13.59 8.59
CA ALA A 142 -7.68 -14.26 9.89
C ALA A 142 -9.09 -14.11 10.52
N LEU A 143 -9.84 -13.06 10.18
CA LEU A 143 -11.18 -12.77 10.72
C LEU A 143 -12.23 -13.89 10.49
N PRO A 144 -12.29 -14.54 9.30
CA PRO A 144 -13.20 -15.66 9.03
C PRO A 144 -13.13 -16.82 10.05
N PHE A 145 -11.95 -17.07 10.64
CA PHE A 145 -11.78 -18.15 11.62
C PHE A 145 -12.50 -17.88 12.95
N LEU A 146 -12.73 -16.60 13.28
CA LEU A 146 -13.49 -16.20 14.47
C LEU A 146 -15.00 -16.33 14.26
N TYR A 147 -15.47 -16.30 13.00
CA TYR A 147 -16.88 -16.35 12.64
C TYR A 147 -17.17 -17.40 11.55
N PRO A 148 -17.05 -18.71 11.83
CA PRO A 148 -17.19 -19.77 10.83
C PRO A 148 -18.52 -19.71 10.04
N ALA A 149 -19.62 -19.31 10.70
CA ALA A 149 -20.94 -19.17 10.07
C ALA A 149 -20.99 -18.10 8.96
N ARG A 150 -20.04 -17.18 8.92
CA ARG A 150 -19.94 -16.07 7.94
C ARG A 150 -18.60 -16.08 7.18
N ALA A 151 -17.82 -17.16 7.29
CA ALA A 151 -16.44 -17.21 6.80
C ALA A 151 -16.34 -16.86 5.31
N THR A 152 -17.15 -17.48 4.45
CA THR A 152 -17.13 -17.22 3.00
C THR A 152 -17.43 -15.76 2.67
N LEU A 153 -18.39 -15.15 3.36
CA LEU A 153 -18.75 -13.75 3.18
C LEU A 153 -17.57 -12.84 3.56
N LEU A 154 -16.93 -13.09 4.70
CA LEU A 154 -15.80 -12.29 5.17
C LEU A 154 -14.56 -12.45 4.27
N ILE A 155 -14.27 -13.66 3.78
CA ILE A 155 -13.19 -13.89 2.81
C ILE A 155 -13.47 -13.09 1.53
N SER A 156 -14.68 -13.22 0.96
CA SER A 156 -15.05 -12.49 -0.25
C SER A 156 -15.02 -10.97 -0.07
N ALA A 157 -15.49 -10.47 1.08
CA ALA A 157 -15.46 -9.05 1.39
C ALA A 157 -14.02 -8.54 1.50
N THR A 158 -13.12 -9.30 2.15
CA THR A 158 -11.70 -8.95 2.25
C THR A 158 -11.06 -8.85 0.86
N SER A 159 -11.27 -9.85 -0.01
CA SER A 159 -10.74 -9.80 -1.38
C SER A 159 -11.30 -8.63 -2.18
N CYS A 160 -12.61 -8.39 -2.12
CA CYS A 160 -13.25 -7.27 -2.82
C CYS A 160 -12.78 -5.91 -2.31
N LEU A 161 -12.55 -5.76 -1.00
CA LEU A 161 -12.06 -4.50 -0.43
C LEU A 161 -10.58 -4.28 -0.73
N PHE A 162 -9.79 -5.35 -0.81
CA PHE A 162 -8.42 -5.26 -1.32
C PHE A 162 -8.40 -4.72 -2.75
N ASP A 163 -9.18 -5.29 -3.66
CA ASP A 163 -9.29 -4.79 -5.04
C ASP A 163 -9.90 -3.37 -5.07
N GLY A 164 -10.87 -3.10 -4.20
CA GLY A 164 -11.53 -1.81 -4.06
C GLY A 164 -10.63 -0.69 -3.53
N SER A 165 -9.59 -1.02 -2.77
CA SER A 165 -8.64 -0.04 -2.20
C SER A 165 -7.86 0.75 -3.27
N THR A 166 -7.86 0.29 -4.51
CA THR A 166 -7.30 1.03 -5.66
C THR A 166 -7.98 2.38 -5.91
N ILE A 167 -9.18 2.60 -5.39
CA ILE A 167 -9.94 3.85 -5.53
C ILE A 167 -9.39 5.01 -4.70
N ILE A 168 -8.55 4.73 -3.69
CA ILE A 168 -8.10 5.74 -2.72
C ILE A 168 -7.37 6.91 -3.41
N PHE A 169 -6.38 6.63 -4.27
CA PHE A 169 -5.69 7.70 -5.02
C PHE A 169 -6.57 8.39 -6.07
N PRO A 170 -7.39 7.68 -6.87
CA PRO A 170 -8.41 8.32 -7.70
C PRO A 170 -9.33 9.27 -6.93
N ALA A 171 -9.79 8.87 -5.74
CA ALA A 171 -10.64 9.69 -4.89
C ALA A 171 -9.88 10.92 -4.37
N LEU A 172 -8.63 10.75 -3.92
CA LEU A 172 -7.76 11.87 -3.51
C LEU A 172 -7.54 12.85 -4.67
N ARG A 173 -7.26 12.35 -5.87
CA ARG A 173 -7.11 13.17 -7.08
C ARG A 173 -8.40 13.90 -7.49
N ALA A 174 -9.57 13.36 -7.16
CA ALA A 174 -10.83 14.06 -7.43
C ALA A 174 -11.11 15.19 -6.42
N LEU A 175 -10.51 15.12 -5.23
CA LEU A 175 -10.64 16.12 -4.17
C LEU A 175 -9.59 17.23 -4.26
N TYR A 176 -8.44 16.95 -4.88
CA TYR A 176 -7.29 17.84 -5.05
C TYR A 176 -7.14 18.29 -6.51
#